data_AF-A0A957MHZ3-F1
#
_entry.id   AF-A0A957MHZ3-F1
#
_cell.length_a   1.000
_cell.length_b   1.000
_cell.length_c   1.000
_cell.angle_alpha   90.00
_cell.angle_beta   90.00
_cell.angle_gamma   90.00
#
_symmetry.space_group_name_H-M   'P 1'
#
loop_
_entity.id
_entity.type
_entity.pdbx_description
1 polymer ?
#
loop_
_entity_poly.entity_id
_entity_poly.type
_entity_poly.pdbx_seq_one_letter_code
_entity_poly.pdbx_strand_id
1 'polypeptide(L)'
;MAANPRITIIGLGTTGVSLGLALMQSGSPLEIVGHDKEPTTGQDARKRNAVHRTEWNFYKACEGASMIVLAIPLGEVGATLDLLREDIQPST
;
A
#
# COMPACT_ATOMS: atom_id res chain seq x y z
N MET A 1 -18.51 7.22 13.62
CA MET A 1 -17.39 6.26 13.71
C MET A 1 -16.20 6.89 13.04
N ALA A 2 -15.04 6.99 13.71
CA ALA A 2 -13.82 7.31 12.99
C ALA A 2 -13.53 6.15 12.02
N ALA A 3 -13.25 6.45 10.76
CA ALA A 3 -12.80 5.42 9.82
C ALA A 3 -11.45 4.86 10.30
N ASN A 4 -11.25 3.55 10.19
CA ASN A 4 -9.95 2.94 10.50
C ASN A 4 -8.85 3.59 9.64
N PRO A 5 -7.67 3.93 10.19
CA PRO A 5 -6.57 4.48 9.41
C PRO A 5 -6.20 3.54 8.25
N ARG A 6 -5.99 4.11 7.07
CA ARG A 6 -5.64 3.36 5.85
C ARG A 6 -4.14 3.46 5.61
N ILE A 7 -3.50 2.30 5.51
CA ILE A 7 -2.12 2.17 5.07
C ILE A 7 -2.11 1.64 3.65
N THR A 8 -1.39 2.32 2.76
CA THR A 8 -1.16 1.85 1.38
C THR A 8 0.26 1.37 1.23
N ILE A 9 0.44 0.14 0.74
CA ILE A 9 1.75 -0.45 0.45
C ILE A 9 1.95 -0.46 -1.07
N ILE A 10 2.93 0.31 -1.55
CA ILE A 10 3.35 0.35 -2.95
C ILE A 10 4.54 -0.60 -3.12
N GLY A 11 4.39 -1.60 -3.97
CA GLY A 11 5.33 -2.71 -4.09
C GLY A 11 4.96 -3.85 -3.15
N LEU A 12 4.57 -4.98 -3.71
CA LEU A 12 4.10 -6.18 -3.01
C LEU A 12 5.06 -7.36 -3.23
N GLY A 13 6.34 -7.06 -3.42
CA GLY A 13 7.43 -8.03 -3.30
C GLY A 13 7.66 -8.47 -1.86
N THR A 14 8.83 -9.06 -1.58
CA THR A 14 9.16 -9.62 -0.26
C THR A 14 8.96 -8.64 0.89
N THR A 15 9.47 -7.41 0.78
CA THR A 15 9.41 -6.41 1.85
C THR A 15 7.98 -5.94 2.11
N GLY A 16 7.25 -5.56 1.05
CA GLY A 16 5.87 -5.08 1.17
C GLY A 16 4.93 -6.15 1.73
N VAL A 17 5.06 -7.40 1.26
CA VAL A 17 4.28 -8.51 1.78
C VAL A 17 4.63 -8.84 3.23
N SER A 18 5.91 -8.81 3.60
CA SER A 18 6.32 -9.08 4.99
C SER A 18 5.76 -8.04 5.96
N LEU A 19 5.81 -6.76 5.59
CA LEU A 19 5.20 -5.69 6.37
C LEU A 19 3.68 -5.86 6.47
N GLY A 20 3.01 -6.10 5.34
CA GLY A 20 1.57 -6.33 5.29
C GLY A 20 1.14 -7.48 6.20
N LEU A 21 1.84 -8.60 6.16
CA LEU A 21 1.59 -9.75 7.04
C LEU A 21 1.77 -9.39 8.53
N ALA A 22 2.82 -8.66 8.88
CA ALA A 22 3.05 -8.22 10.25
C ALA A 22 1.94 -7.28 10.75
N LEU A 23 1.52 -6.33 9.91
CA LEU A 23 0.41 -5.42 10.23
C LEU A 23 -0.91 -6.19 10.42
N MET A 24 -1.21 -7.14 9.54
CA MET A 24 -2.39 -8.01 9.67
C MET A 24 -2.36 -8.84 10.96
N GLN A 25 -1.20 -9.39 11.33
CA GLN A 25 -1.01 -10.16 12.56
C GLN A 25 -1.12 -9.30 13.83
N SER A 26 -0.86 -7.99 13.75
CA SER A 26 -0.95 -7.10 14.91
C SER A 26 -2.36 -6.96 15.48
N GLY A 27 -3.40 -7.27 14.69
CA GLY A 27 -4.79 -7.08 15.07
C GLY A 27 -5.21 -5.61 15.21
N SER A 28 -4.36 -4.68 14.75
CA SER A 28 -4.66 -3.25 14.77
C SER A 28 -5.86 -2.94 13.87
N PRO A 29 -6.77 -2.02 14.27
CA PRO A 29 -7.91 -1.63 13.47
C PRO A 29 -7.49 -0.73 12.30
N LEU A 30 -6.84 -1.31 11.29
CA LEU A 30 -6.28 -0.64 10.11
C LEU A 30 -6.91 -1.19 8.83
N GLU A 31 -7.09 -0.35 7.81
CA GLU A 31 -7.28 -0.80 6.44
C GLU A 31 -5.90 -0.89 5.76
N ILE A 32 -5.65 -1.96 4.99
CA ILE A 32 -4.37 -2.16 4.29
C ILE A 32 -4.67 -2.38 2.82
N VAL A 33 -4.26 -1.42 1.99
CA VAL A 33 -4.42 -1.46 0.54
C VAL A 33 -3.07 -1.72 -0.10
N GLY A 34 -2.99 -2.71 -1.00
CA GLY A 34 -1.79 -3.01 -1.75
C GLY A 34 -1.86 -2.52 -3.19
N HIS A 35 -0.75 -2.02 -3.71
CA HIS A 35 -0.57 -1.75 -5.14
C HIS A 35 0.78 -2.32 -5.61
N ASP A 36 0.77 -2.96 -6.77
CA ASP A 36 1.98 -3.39 -7.47
C ASP A 36 1.78 -3.21 -8.98
N LYS A 37 2.88 -2.92 -9.68
CA LYS A 37 2.91 -2.79 -11.14
C LYS A 37 2.57 -4.10 -11.85
N GLU A 38 2.85 -5.23 -11.19
CA GLU A 38 2.54 -6.56 -11.69
C GLU A 38 1.23 -7.07 -11.04
N PRO A 39 0.14 -7.22 -11.80
CA PRO A 39 -1.15 -7.66 -11.24
C PRO A 39 -1.07 -8.98 -10.51
N THR A 40 -0.24 -9.92 -10.99
CA THR A 40 -0.11 -11.26 -10.40
C THR A 40 0.51 -11.19 -9.00
N THR A 41 1.52 -10.34 -8.80
CA THR A 41 2.10 -10.05 -7.48
C THR A 41 1.05 -9.54 -6.50
N GLY A 42 0.20 -8.60 -6.94
CA GLY A 42 -0.91 -8.09 -6.12
C GLY A 42 -1.90 -9.20 -5.72
N GLN A 43 -2.32 -10.03 -6.68
CA GLN A 43 -3.21 -11.15 -6.40
C GLN A 43 -2.61 -12.12 -5.38
N ASP A 44 -1.32 -12.42 -5.49
CA ASP A 44 -0.66 -13.35 -4.58
C ASP A 44 -0.49 -12.76 -3.17
N ALA A 45 -0.17 -11.47 -3.05
CA ALA A 45 -0.18 -10.75 -1.77
C ALA A 45 -1.56 -10.80 -1.09
N ARG A 46 -2.63 -10.65 -1.88
CA ARG A 46 -4.01 -10.76 -1.40
C ARG A 46 -4.34 -12.18 -0.93
N LYS A 47 -4.00 -13.21 -1.71
CA LYS A 47 -4.21 -14.63 -1.35
C LYS A 47 -3.48 -15.01 -0.06
N ARG A 48 -2.31 -14.41 0.18
CA ARG A 48 -1.52 -14.62 1.40
C ARG A 48 -2.03 -13.84 2.62
N ASN A 49 -3.12 -13.08 2.49
CA ASN A 49 -3.63 -12.18 3.52
C ASN A 49 -2.60 -11.14 3.98
N ALA A 50 -1.73 -10.67 3.10
CA ALA A 50 -0.80 -9.58 3.40
C ALA A 50 -1.49 -8.20 3.33
N VAL A 51 -2.62 -8.10 2.64
CA VAL A 51 -3.39 -6.86 2.45
C VAL A 51 -4.90 -7.16 2.48
N HIS A 52 -5.69 -6.16 2.88
CA HIS A 52 -7.16 -6.23 2.91
C HIS A 52 -7.81 -6.07 1.53
N ARG A 53 -7.12 -5.48 0.57
CA ARG A 53 -7.48 -5.48 -0.85
C ARG A 53 -6.29 -5.02 -1.68
N THR A 54 -6.34 -5.25 -2.98
CA THR A 54 -5.42 -4.65 -3.93
C THR A 54 -6.14 -3.64 -4.80
N GLU A 55 -5.40 -2.62 -5.24
CA GLU A 55 -5.88 -1.63 -6.18
C GLU A 55 -4.89 -1.53 -7.35
N TRP A 56 -5.39 -1.72 -8.57
CA TRP A 56 -4.56 -1.67 -9.78
C TRP A 56 -4.19 -0.24 -10.13
N ASN A 57 -5.08 0.71 -9.87
CA ASN A 57 -4.80 2.11 -10.16
C ASN A 57 -3.98 2.74 -9.03
N PHE A 58 -2.78 3.22 -9.35
CA PHE A 58 -1.85 3.82 -8.40
C PHE A 58 -2.47 4.95 -7.56
N TYR A 59 -3.15 5.91 -8.20
CA TYR A 59 -3.76 7.05 -7.51
C TYR A 59 -4.90 6.62 -6.59
N LYS A 60 -5.78 5.72 -7.04
CA LYS A 60 -6.85 5.15 -6.21
C LYS A 60 -6.32 4.32 -5.04
N ALA A 61 -5.14 3.72 -5.17
CA ALA A 61 -4.52 3.01 -4.06
C ALA A 61 -4.10 3.99 -2.94
N CYS A 62 -3.66 5.19 -3.32
CA CYS A 62 -3.17 6.21 -2.40
C CYS A 62 -4.28 7.11 -1.83
N GLU A 63 -5.42 7.21 -2.51
CA GLU A 63 -6.56 7.99 -2.06
C GLU A 63 -7.01 7.59 -0.64
N GLY A 64 -7.09 8.55 0.27
CA GLY A 64 -7.52 8.33 1.65
C GLY A 64 -6.50 7.61 2.53
N ALA A 65 -5.27 7.38 2.06
CA ALA A 65 -4.21 6.80 2.87
C ALA A 65 -3.71 7.81 3.92
N SER A 66 -3.66 7.38 5.18
CA SER A 66 -3.00 8.10 6.27
C SER A 66 -1.52 7.75 6.39
N MET A 67 -1.04 6.81 5.57
CA MET A 67 0.37 6.43 5.45
C MET A 67 0.57 5.69 4.13
N ILE A 68 1.61 6.06 3.39
CA ILE A 68 2.03 5.35 2.18
C ILE A 68 3.42 4.77 2.41
N VAL A 69 3.58 3.47 2.20
CA VAL A 69 4.85 2.75 2.32
C VAL A 69 5.35 2.39 0.93
N LEU A 70 6.50 2.95 0.54
CA LEU A 70 7.19 2.64 -0.70
C LEU A 70 8.13 1.44 -0.51
N ALA A 71 7.63 0.23 -0.76
CA ALA A 71 8.38 -1.02 -0.73
C ALA A 71 8.85 -1.42 -2.16
N ILE A 72 9.43 -0.46 -2.87
CA ILE A 72 9.91 -0.57 -4.26
C ILE A 72 11.44 -0.39 -4.31
N PRO A 73 12.10 -0.74 -5.44
CA PRO A 73 13.52 -0.46 -5.62
C PRO A 73 13.84 1.02 -5.45
N LEU A 74 14.98 1.34 -4.83
CA LEU A 74 15.37 2.72 -4.51
C LEU A 74 15.35 3.66 -5.73
N GLY A 75 15.76 3.15 -6.91
CA GLY A 75 15.75 3.92 -8.15
C GLY A 75 14.35 4.30 -8.66
N GLU A 76 13.29 3.64 -8.19
CA GLU A 76 11.89 3.93 -8.56
C GLU A 76 11.24 4.94 -7.61
N VAL A 77 11.85 5.22 -6.45
CA VAL A 77 11.27 6.06 -5.38
C VAL A 77 11.03 7.50 -5.85
N GLY A 78 12.01 8.13 -6.50
CA GLY A 78 11.89 9.53 -6.94
C GLY A 78 10.72 9.73 -7.90
N ALA A 79 10.66 8.92 -8.97
CA ALA A 79 9.57 8.97 -9.94
C ALA A 79 8.20 8.68 -9.29
N THR A 80 8.15 7.76 -8.31
CA THR A 80 6.90 7.45 -7.60
C THR A 80 6.45 8.62 -6.71
N LEU A 81 7.37 9.30 -6.04
CA LEU A 81 7.07 10.50 -5.26
C LEU A 81 6.59 11.65 -6.16
N ASP A 82 7.17 11.80 -7.36
CA ASP A 82 6.73 12.79 -8.33
C ASP A 82 5.27 12.56 -8.77
N LEU A 83 4.83 11.30 -8.92
CA LEU A 83 3.44 10.96 -9.21
C LEU A 83 2.49 11.32 -8.05
N LEU A 84 2.96 11.29 -6.80
CA LEU A 84 2.14 11.56 -5.61
C LEU A 84 2.02 13.04 -5.27
N ARG A 85 2.78 13.90 -5.95
CA ARG A 85 3.02 15.29 -5.57
C ARG A 85 1.75 16.11 -5.34
N GLU A 86 0.72 15.90 -6.15
CA GLU A 86 -0.52 16.69 -6.14
C GLU A 86 -1.68 15.97 -5.46
N ASP A 87 -1.60 14.65 -5.28
CA ASP A 87 -2.71 13.80 -4.87
C ASP A 87 -2.62 13.28 -3.43
N ILE A 88 -1.54 13.59 -2.71
CA ILE A 88 -1.35 13.23 -1.30
C ILE A 88 -2.23 14.10 -0.39
N GLN A 89 -2.86 13.47 0.60
CA GLN A 89 -3.62 14.22 1.60
C GLN A 89 -2.66 14.94 2.56
N PRO A 90 -3.03 16.12 3.09
CA PRO A 90 -2.17 16.87 4.02
C PRO A 90 -1.76 16.11 5.29
N SER A 91 -2.48 15.05 5.64
CA SER A 91 -2.29 14.23 6.84
C SER A 91 -1.72 12.83 6.56
N THR A 92 -1.25 12.58 5.34
CA THR A 92 -0.61 11.32 4.93
C THR A 92 0.83 11.24 5.44
#